data_AF-A0A7W2BL12-F1
#
_entry.id   AF-A0A7W2BL12-F1
#
_cell.length_a   1.000
_cell.length_b   1.000
_cell.length_c   1.000
_cell.angle_alpha   90.00
_cell.angle_beta   90.00
_cell.angle_gamma   90.00
#
_symmetry.space_group_name_H-M   'P 1'
#
loop_
_entity.id
_entity.type
_entity.pdbx_description
1 polymer ?
#
loop_
_entity_poly.entity_id
_entity_poly.type
_entity_poly.pdbx_seq_one_letter_code
_entity_poly.pdbx_strand_id
1 'polypeptide(L)'
;MTIAATQSLRGKSVLNGFTTRILGLVLLPALILGAGLIWQSNKTTSTMIKSLNHVSGQSNLVMETQANIQAALVASSELIAITSAVATEQQLGLLRNDVSALGADQARIKHMNEVVTSYKEAISALQPVQEIIEKTDETELIRKFAYVLRNTGIVEKLLVLAVETHERTNLLLAQNALDSARANYLFEERFKMEAAVSRLTRASQMLVDVSVAVERLTKENFNAMTQSVIDSTIATNRATILGVSILLVAIIIAAILTSYLSIARPMKSAVRALTSLANGELDVTLPKASINEIRDLSHSMEFFRTNMLENRDLEAARLKEREEAALHQRAVLHDLADRFEQSVGTIVGSVSSGASQQRGTAQSMSQSVSDMSTQSGVVMNIANDADSSLQTIAAAAEELASSVQEIGRRANESAEKAIHVSTATKDTVGEVSKLAQTAEAIGSIVNLIQDIAGQTNLLALNATIEAARAGDAGRGFAVVASEVKSLASQTEKATAEISQQILAIQSGTEASMNAIALTSTIIEELSTISHGIASAVKEQSKATDEIAESVNYFAESNKNVTRSIASISDATGGVANSANEMLTAADELSRTADMLSSEVAEFLSTVRAG
;
A
#
# COMPACT_ATOMS: atom_id res chain seq x y z
N MET A 1 -57.58 -13.87 50.96
CA MET A 1 -57.65 -14.89 52.02
C MET A 1 -57.47 -14.19 53.35
N THR A 2 -58.58 -13.73 53.96
CA THR A 2 -59.27 -14.42 55.09
C THR A 2 -58.40 -14.42 56.34
N ILE A 3 -58.56 -13.45 57.25
CA ILE A 3 -59.53 -13.48 58.36
C ILE A 3 -59.52 -14.85 59.06
N ALA A 4 -58.66 -14.98 60.08
CA ALA A 4 -58.89 -15.82 61.26
C ALA A 4 -57.82 -15.50 62.32
N ALA A 5 -58.23 -15.49 63.59
CA ALA A 5 -57.40 -15.45 64.80
C ALA A 5 -56.95 -14.07 65.33
N THR A 6 -57.89 -13.14 65.46
CA THR A 6 -57.92 -12.22 66.62
C THR A 6 -58.83 -12.80 67.70
N GLN A 7 -58.31 -13.63 68.61
CA GLN A 7 -58.81 -13.81 70.00
C GLN A 7 -58.03 -14.90 70.75
N SER A 8 -56.92 -14.50 71.38
CA SER A 8 -56.36 -15.08 72.60
C SER A 8 -55.00 -14.42 72.78
N LEU A 9 -54.88 -13.53 73.77
CA LEU A 9 -53.66 -12.99 74.41
C LEU A 9 -53.94 -11.58 74.95
N ARG A 10 -54.84 -11.48 75.94
CA ARG A 10 -54.93 -10.33 76.85
C ARG A 10 -54.10 -10.68 78.08
N GLY A 11 -52.81 -10.39 78.03
CA GLY A 11 -51.88 -10.63 79.14
C GLY A 11 -50.41 -10.71 78.74
N LYS A 12 -49.86 -9.60 78.21
CA LYS A 12 -48.41 -9.23 78.13
C LYS A 12 -48.25 -8.03 77.20
N SER A 13 -48.67 -6.84 77.63
CA SER A 13 -48.71 -5.62 76.79
C SER A 13 -47.48 -4.71 76.94
N VAL A 14 -46.30 -5.23 77.31
CA VAL A 14 -45.08 -4.40 77.42
C VAL A 14 -43.93 -4.89 76.53
N LEU A 15 -43.92 -6.15 76.08
CA LEU A 15 -42.87 -6.65 75.17
C LEU A 15 -43.16 -6.44 73.67
N ASN A 16 -44.43 -6.36 73.25
CA ASN A 16 -44.78 -6.26 71.82
C ASN A 16 -44.51 -4.87 71.21
N GLY A 17 -44.39 -3.81 72.02
CA GLY A 17 -44.07 -2.47 71.52
C GLY A 17 -42.59 -2.27 71.19
N PHE A 18 -41.71 -3.09 71.75
CA PHE A 18 -40.26 -2.94 71.60
C PHE A 18 -39.73 -3.73 70.39
N THR A 19 -40.22 -4.96 70.19
CA THR A 19 -39.83 -5.82 69.06
C THR A 19 -40.38 -5.33 67.71
N THR A 20 -41.61 -4.83 67.67
CA THR A 20 -42.21 -4.26 66.45
C THR A 20 -41.56 -2.95 66.03
N ARG A 21 -41.16 -2.08 66.98
CA ARG A 21 -40.42 -0.85 66.69
C ARG A 21 -39.00 -1.12 66.20
N ILE A 22 -38.33 -2.14 66.72
CA ILE A 22 -36.99 -2.56 66.25
C ILE A 22 -37.08 -3.22 64.87
N LEU A 23 -38.06 -4.09 64.62
CA LEU A 23 -38.29 -4.65 63.28
C LEU A 23 -38.55 -3.52 62.26
N GLY A 24 -39.37 -2.52 62.61
CA GLY A 24 -39.64 -1.37 61.76
C GLY A 24 -38.42 -0.48 61.51
N LEU A 25 -37.56 -0.28 62.51
CA LEU A 25 -36.34 0.53 62.38
C LEU A 25 -35.24 -0.15 61.55
N VAL A 26 -35.24 -1.48 61.44
CA VAL A 26 -34.22 -2.23 60.70
C VAL A 26 -34.70 -2.66 59.30
N LEU A 27 -35.95 -3.13 59.17
CA LEU A 27 -36.47 -3.63 57.90
C LEU A 27 -36.77 -2.52 56.89
N LEU A 28 -37.20 -1.34 57.37
CA LEU A 28 -37.61 -0.25 56.48
C LEU A 28 -36.40 0.39 55.77
N PRO A 29 -35.27 0.69 56.45
CA PRO A 29 -34.04 1.09 55.77
C PRO A 29 -33.46 -0.02 54.89
N ALA A 30 -33.53 -1.29 55.31
CA ALA A 30 -33.04 -2.41 54.51
C ALA A 30 -33.83 -2.60 53.20
N LEU A 31 -35.16 -2.43 53.24
CA LEU A 31 -36.01 -2.49 52.05
C LEU A 31 -35.78 -1.29 51.11
N ILE A 32 -35.60 -0.08 51.65
CA ILE A 32 -35.28 1.12 50.86
C ILE A 32 -33.90 0.97 50.18
N LEU A 33 -32.90 0.48 50.91
CA LEU A 33 -31.56 0.21 50.36
C LEU A 33 -31.60 -0.91 49.32
N GLY A 34 -32.33 -2.00 49.58
CA GLY A 34 -32.52 -3.08 48.62
C GLY A 34 -33.19 -2.61 47.32
N ALA A 35 -34.25 -1.81 47.43
CA ALA A 35 -34.91 -1.20 46.27
C ALA A 35 -33.98 -0.24 45.51
N GLY A 36 -33.18 0.56 46.21
CA GLY A 36 -32.16 1.44 45.63
C GLY A 36 -31.08 0.69 44.87
N LEU A 37 -30.58 -0.42 45.44
CA LEU A 37 -29.59 -1.29 44.79
C LEU A 37 -30.15 -1.95 43.53
N ILE A 38 -31.41 -2.41 43.55
CA ILE A 38 -32.07 -3.01 42.38
C ILE A 38 -32.29 -1.95 41.28
N TRP A 39 -32.78 -0.76 41.63
CA TRP A 39 -32.97 0.34 40.68
C TRP A 39 -31.66 0.76 40.03
N GLN A 40 -30.60 0.89 40.83
CA GLN A 40 -29.28 1.27 40.35
C GLN A 40 -28.64 0.17 39.50
N SER A 41 -28.75 -1.09 39.89
CA SER A 41 -28.31 -2.23 39.09
C SER A 41 -28.97 -2.21 37.72
N ASN A 42 -30.29 -2.03 37.64
CA ASN A 42 -31.04 -2.02 36.39
C ASN A 42 -30.65 -0.84 35.47
N LYS A 43 -30.36 0.32 36.06
CA LYS A 43 -29.82 1.48 35.33
C LYS A 43 -28.45 1.18 34.73
N THR A 44 -27.58 0.50 35.48
CA THR A 44 -26.26 0.09 35.00
C THR A 44 -26.36 -0.92 33.86
N THR A 45 -27.20 -1.95 33.97
CA THR A 45 -27.43 -2.92 32.89
C THR A 45 -27.96 -2.24 31.63
N SER A 46 -28.89 -1.28 31.78
CA SER A 46 -29.40 -0.52 30.63
C SER A 46 -28.31 0.30 29.94
N THR A 47 -27.45 1.00 30.69
CA THR A 47 -26.32 1.76 30.12
C THR A 47 -25.28 0.83 29.49
N MET A 48 -25.03 -0.33 30.08
CA MET A 48 -24.12 -1.34 29.54
C MET A 48 -24.65 -1.92 28.23
N ILE A 49 -25.95 -2.25 28.15
CA ILE A 49 -26.57 -2.74 26.90
C ILE A 49 -26.54 -1.66 25.81
N LYS A 50 -26.83 -0.40 26.15
CA LYS A 50 -26.75 0.72 25.19
C LYS A 50 -25.33 0.95 24.66
N SER A 51 -24.33 0.88 25.54
CA SER A 51 -22.92 1.02 25.14
C SER A 51 -22.45 -0.18 24.31
N LEU A 52 -22.79 -1.40 24.69
CA LEU A 52 -22.51 -2.62 23.90
C LEU A 52 -23.15 -2.58 22.51
N ASN A 53 -24.42 -2.17 22.41
CA ASN A 53 -25.10 -2.03 21.12
C ASN A 53 -24.48 -0.94 20.24
N HIS A 54 -24.05 0.17 20.85
CA HIS A 54 -23.39 1.25 20.11
C HIS A 54 -21.97 0.86 19.65
N VAL A 55 -21.21 0.15 20.49
CA VAL A 55 -19.91 -0.43 20.12
C VAL A 55 -20.05 -1.46 19.00
N SER A 56 -21.03 -2.37 19.11
CA SER A 56 -21.31 -3.36 18.06
C SER A 56 -21.69 -2.70 16.74
N GLY A 57 -22.52 -1.65 16.77
CA GLY A 57 -22.88 -0.87 15.58
C GLY A 57 -21.69 -0.15 14.94
N GLN A 58 -20.85 0.49 15.75
CA GLN A 58 -19.62 1.15 15.27
C GLN A 58 -18.63 0.12 14.71
N SER A 59 -18.42 -1.01 15.38
CA SER A 59 -17.54 -2.08 14.90
C SER A 59 -17.98 -2.65 13.55
N ASN A 60 -19.28 -2.85 13.35
CA ASN A 60 -19.81 -3.33 12.07
C ASN A 60 -19.59 -2.29 10.96
N LEU A 61 -19.84 -1.01 11.24
CA LEU A 61 -19.63 0.08 10.29
C LEU A 61 -18.16 0.19 9.87
N VAL A 62 -17.21 -0.03 10.79
CA VAL A 62 -15.77 -0.04 10.49
C VAL A 62 -15.39 -1.22 9.65
N MET A 63 -15.84 -2.43 9.99
CA MET A 63 -15.57 -3.62 9.19
C MET A 63 -16.11 -3.47 7.75
N GLU A 64 -17.32 -2.94 7.62
CA GLU A 64 -17.95 -2.68 6.32
C GLU A 64 -17.18 -1.60 5.54
N THR A 65 -16.74 -0.53 6.24
CA THR A 65 -15.89 0.51 5.65
C THR A 65 -14.56 -0.04 5.17
N GLN A 66 -13.87 -0.83 6.00
CA GLN A 66 -12.58 -1.43 5.66
C GLN A 66 -12.73 -2.39 4.47
N ALA A 67 -13.81 -3.18 4.43
CA ALA A 67 -14.13 -4.05 3.32
C ALA A 67 -14.39 -3.27 2.02
N ASN A 68 -15.13 -2.15 2.09
CA ASN A 68 -15.42 -1.30 0.94
C ASN A 68 -14.18 -0.55 0.45
N ILE A 69 -13.32 -0.06 1.35
CA ILE A 69 -12.02 0.54 0.99
C ILE A 69 -11.15 -0.51 0.32
N GLN A 70 -11.07 -1.72 0.88
CA GLN A 70 -10.29 -2.81 0.30
C GLN A 70 -10.81 -3.21 -1.10
N ALA A 71 -12.13 -3.27 -1.28
CA ALA A 71 -12.74 -3.52 -2.59
C ALA A 71 -12.36 -2.42 -3.60
N ALA A 72 -12.38 -1.14 -3.18
CA ALA A 72 -11.98 -0.02 -4.01
C ALA A 72 -10.48 -0.05 -4.37
N LEU A 73 -9.62 -0.46 -3.43
CA LEU A 73 -8.18 -0.62 -3.67
C LEU A 73 -7.90 -1.76 -4.65
N VAL A 74 -8.56 -2.91 -4.49
CA VAL A 74 -8.45 -4.05 -5.41
C VAL A 74 -8.90 -3.65 -6.81
N ALA A 75 -10.08 -3.04 -6.93
CA ALA A 75 -10.58 -2.56 -8.22
C ALA A 75 -9.67 -1.49 -8.85
N SER A 76 -9.08 -0.59 -8.04
CA SER A 76 -8.12 0.40 -8.53
C SER A 76 -6.85 -0.25 -9.06
N SER A 77 -6.29 -1.22 -8.32
CA SER A 77 -5.10 -1.97 -8.73
C SER A 77 -5.35 -2.75 -10.02
N GLU A 78 -6.52 -3.36 -10.13
CA GLU A 78 -6.91 -4.12 -11.32
C GLU A 78 -7.12 -3.21 -12.53
N LEU A 79 -7.77 -2.05 -12.37
CA LEU A 79 -7.87 -1.04 -13.43
C LEU A 79 -6.50 -0.56 -13.90
N ILE A 80 -5.59 -0.24 -12.97
CA ILE A 80 -4.22 0.18 -13.32
C ILE A 80 -3.52 -0.90 -14.15
N ALA A 81 -3.63 -2.17 -13.73
CA ALA A 81 -3.02 -3.29 -14.44
C ALA A 81 -3.61 -3.47 -15.84
N ILE A 82 -4.94 -3.45 -15.99
CA ILE A 82 -5.62 -3.61 -17.28
C ILE A 82 -5.29 -2.44 -18.21
N THR A 83 -5.39 -1.20 -17.74
CA THR A 83 -5.10 -0.01 -18.55
C THR A 83 -3.64 -0.01 -19.02
N SER A 84 -2.70 -0.38 -18.15
CA SER A 84 -1.28 -0.46 -18.51
C SER A 84 -1.01 -1.59 -19.52
N ALA A 85 -1.68 -2.73 -19.37
CA ALA A 85 -1.56 -3.86 -20.28
C ALA A 85 -2.06 -3.49 -21.69
N VAL A 86 -3.25 -2.90 -21.80
CA VAL A 86 -3.82 -2.44 -23.09
C VAL A 86 -2.89 -1.40 -23.73
N ALA A 87 -2.39 -0.43 -22.97
CA ALA A 87 -1.47 0.58 -23.49
C ALA A 87 -0.18 -0.03 -24.06
N THR A 88 0.37 -1.03 -23.37
CA THR A 88 1.63 -1.70 -23.73
C THR A 88 1.47 -2.61 -24.95
N GLU A 89 0.38 -3.39 -24.98
CA GLU A 89 0.05 -4.29 -26.07
C GLU A 89 -0.19 -3.50 -27.37
N GLN A 90 -0.92 -2.38 -27.27
CA GLN A 90 -1.10 -1.45 -28.38
C GLN A 90 0.22 -0.84 -28.87
N GLN A 91 1.11 -0.42 -27.96
CA GLN A 91 2.42 0.11 -28.31
C GLN A 91 3.26 -0.93 -29.08
N LEU A 92 3.29 -2.17 -28.60
CA LEU A 92 4.00 -3.28 -29.23
C LEU A 92 3.42 -3.59 -30.62
N GLY A 93 2.10 -3.60 -30.77
CA GLY A 93 1.42 -3.77 -32.05
C GLY A 93 1.81 -2.69 -33.07
N LEU A 94 1.81 -1.43 -32.64
CA LEU A 94 2.20 -0.27 -33.47
C LEU A 94 3.69 -0.29 -33.88
N LEU A 95 4.58 -0.77 -32.99
CA LEU A 95 6.01 -0.91 -33.26
C LEU A 95 6.29 -2.06 -34.24
N ARG A 96 5.56 -3.17 -34.11
CA ARG A 96 5.76 -4.37 -34.93
C ARG A 96 5.02 -4.33 -36.27
N ASN A 97 4.20 -3.30 -36.52
CA ASN A 97 3.23 -3.28 -37.62
C ASN A 97 2.33 -4.53 -37.64
N ASP A 98 2.05 -5.10 -36.47
CA ASP A 98 1.29 -6.34 -36.36
C ASP A 98 -0.18 -6.04 -36.10
N VAL A 99 -0.95 -6.03 -37.18
CA VAL A 99 -2.41 -5.81 -37.16
C VAL A 99 -3.14 -7.02 -36.52
N SER A 100 -2.50 -8.19 -36.42
CA SER A 100 -3.14 -9.40 -35.86
C SER A 100 -3.18 -9.41 -34.32
N ALA A 101 -2.31 -8.63 -33.66
CA ALA A 101 -2.35 -8.41 -32.21
C ALA A 101 -3.59 -7.62 -31.77
N LEU A 102 -4.27 -6.90 -32.69
CA LEU A 102 -5.37 -5.98 -32.42
C LEU A 102 -6.69 -6.65 -31.97
N GLY A 103 -6.78 -7.98 -32.03
CA GLY A 103 -7.93 -8.74 -31.52
C GLY A 103 -7.84 -9.12 -30.04
N ALA A 104 -6.65 -9.09 -29.45
CA ALA A 104 -6.40 -9.61 -28.10
C ALA A 104 -6.95 -8.70 -26.98
N ASP A 105 -7.03 -7.38 -27.24
CA ASP A 105 -7.41 -6.40 -26.21
C ASP A 105 -8.92 -6.22 -26.00
N GLN A 106 -9.77 -6.74 -26.87
CA GLN A 106 -11.23 -6.58 -26.75
C GLN A 106 -11.77 -7.20 -25.45
N ALA A 107 -11.22 -8.35 -25.05
CA ALA A 107 -11.54 -8.98 -23.78
C ALA A 107 -11.07 -8.15 -22.59
N ARG A 108 -9.88 -7.53 -22.68
CA ARG A 108 -9.34 -6.64 -21.63
C ARG A 108 -10.15 -5.36 -21.50
N ILE A 109 -10.60 -4.76 -22.59
CA ILE A 109 -11.45 -3.55 -22.57
C ILE A 109 -12.81 -3.86 -21.98
N LYS A 110 -13.41 -5.00 -22.34
CA LYS A 110 -14.65 -5.46 -21.71
C LYS A 110 -14.47 -5.63 -20.21
N HIS A 111 -13.41 -6.33 -19.80
CA HIS A 111 -13.06 -6.50 -18.40
C HIS A 111 -12.83 -5.16 -17.70
N MET A 112 -12.13 -4.21 -18.33
CA MET A 112 -11.91 -2.86 -17.79
C MET A 112 -13.23 -2.16 -17.47
N ASN A 113 -14.25 -2.24 -18.34
CA ASN A 113 -15.56 -1.65 -18.08
C ASN A 113 -16.30 -2.32 -16.91
N GLU A 114 -16.18 -3.65 -16.77
CA GLU A 114 -16.70 -4.38 -15.63
C GLU A 114 -16.04 -3.90 -14.32
N VAL A 115 -14.70 -3.79 -14.30
CA VAL A 115 -13.96 -3.32 -13.12
C VAL A 115 -14.22 -1.84 -12.80
N VAL A 116 -14.45 -0.97 -13.79
CA VAL A 116 -14.85 0.43 -13.56
C VAL A 116 -16.16 0.50 -12.78
N THR A 117 -17.10 -0.41 -13.08
CA THR A 117 -18.38 -0.49 -12.38
C THR A 117 -18.17 -0.92 -10.93
N SER A 118 -17.38 -1.97 -10.70
CA SER A 118 -17.04 -2.43 -9.35
C SER A 118 -16.30 -1.36 -8.53
N TYR A 119 -15.38 -0.62 -9.14
CA TYR A 119 -14.70 0.51 -8.50
C TYR A 119 -15.70 1.59 -8.06
N LYS A 120 -16.66 1.94 -8.93
CA LYS A 120 -17.68 2.94 -8.63
C LYS A 120 -18.58 2.51 -7.49
N GLU A 121 -19.05 1.27 -7.51
CA GLU A 121 -19.86 0.69 -6.43
C GLU A 121 -19.11 0.71 -5.10
N ALA A 122 -17.83 0.31 -5.10
CA ALA A 122 -16.99 0.31 -3.90
C ALA A 122 -16.80 1.73 -3.34
N ILE A 123 -16.54 2.74 -4.19
CA ILE A 123 -16.42 4.13 -3.73
C ILE A 123 -17.76 4.69 -3.24
N SER A 124 -18.87 4.39 -3.91
CA SER A 124 -20.20 4.80 -3.47
C SER A 124 -20.58 4.17 -2.13
N ALA A 125 -20.13 2.95 -1.85
CA ALA A 125 -20.33 2.29 -0.56
C ALA A 125 -19.56 2.96 0.59
N LEU A 126 -18.65 3.90 0.32
CA LEU A 126 -17.96 4.71 1.33
C LEU A 126 -18.76 5.94 1.77
N GLN A 127 -19.90 6.23 1.15
CA GLN A 127 -20.68 7.43 1.46
C GLN A 127 -21.11 7.53 2.95
N PRO A 128 -21.45 6.45 3.67
CA PRO A 128 -21.73 6.51 5.11
C PRO A 128 -20.53 6.98 5.97
N VAL A 129 -19.31 6.77 5.48
CA VAL A 129 -18.06 7.17 6.14
C VAL A 129 -17.87 8.67 6.12
N GLN A 130 -18.48 9.35 5.15
CA GLN A 130 -18.44 10.81 5.04
C GLN A 130 -18.91 11.47 6.33
N GLU A 131 -19.98 10.96 6.95
CA GLU A 131 -20.53 11.53 8.18
C GLU A 131 -19.59 11.34 9.39
N ILE A 132 -18.75 10.30 9.38
CA ILE A 132 -17.75 10.04 10.42
C ILE A 132 -16.56 10.99 10.22
N ILE A 133 -16.07 11.10 8.99
CA ILE A 133 -14.93 11.94 8.64
C ILE A 133 -15.26 13.43 8.84
N GLU A 134 -16.48 13.87 8.49
CA GLU A 134 -16.93 15.25 8.69
C GLU A 134 -17.09 15.65 10.16
N LYS A 135 -17.34 14.68 11.05
CA LYS A 135 -17.37 14.91 12.51
C LYS A 135 -15.97 15.02 13.11
N THR A 136 -14.92 14.80 12.32
CA THR A 136 -13.52 14.91 12.75
C THR A 136 -13.01 16.32 12.46
N ASP A 137 -12.24 16.92 13.37
CA ASP A 137 -11.57 18.22 13.14
C ASP A 137 -10.36 18.12 12.16
N GLU A 138 -10.13 16.95 11.54
CA GLU A 138 -9.03 16.70 10.62
C GLU A 138 -9.33 17.18 9.20
N THR A 139 -9.02 18.46 8.95
CA THR A 139 -9.22 19.12 7.64
C THR A 139 -8.52 18.39 6.49
N GLU A 140 -7.36 17.78 6.74
CA GLU A 140 -6.61 17.05 5.71
C GLU A 140 -7.33 15.76 5.29
N LEU A 141 -7.89 15.02 6.25
CA LEU A 141 -8.62 13.77 5.99
C LEU A 141 -9.88 14.03 5.17
N ILE A 142 -10.64 15.08 5.52
CA ILE A 142 -11.82 15.52 4.77
C ILE A 142 -11.44 15.83 3.31
N ARG A 143 -10.31 16.52 3.08
CA ARG A 143 -9.84 16.84 1.73
C ARG A 143 -9.44 15.59 0.93
N LYS A 144 -8.72 14.65 1.54
CA LYS A 144 -8.31 13.38 0.90
C LYS A 144 -9.55 12.55 0.51
N PHE A 145 -10.51 12.43 1.42
CA PHE A 145 -11.74 11.69 1.15
C PHE A 145 -12.60 12.35 0.05
N ALA A 146 -12.76 13.68 0.11
CA ALA A 146 -13.46 14.43 -0.94
C ALA A 146 -12.77 14.32 -2.31
N TYR A 147 -11.44 14.26 -2.34
CA TYR A 147 -10.69 14.03 -3.56
C TYR A 147 -11.01 12.66 -4.17
N VAL A 148 -11.00 11.59 -3.36
CA VAL A 148 -11.34 10.22 -3.80
C VAL A 148 -12.75 10.20 -4.43
N LEU A 149 -13.76 10.70 -3.72
CA LEU A 149 -15.15 10.74 -4.20
C LEU A 149 -15.28 11.52 -5.52
N ARG A 150 -14.64 12.69 -5.62
CA ARG A 150 -14.69 13.52 -6.83
C ARG A 150 -13.94 12.88 -8.01
N ASN A 151 -12.82 12.21 -7.73
CA ASN A 151 -12.01 11.62 -8.79
C ASN A 151 -12.65 10.40 -9.43
N THR A 152 -13.53 9.67 -8.74
CA THR A 152 -14.23 8.50 -9.31
C THR A 152 -14.87 8.81 -10.65
N GLY A 153 -15.66 9.88 -10.73
CA GLY A 153 -16.30 10.28 -11.99
C GLY A 153 -15.32 10.84 -13.04
N ILE A 154 -14.15 11.34 -12.62
CA ILE A 154 -13.13 11.83 -13.57
C ILE A 154 -12.36 10.65 -14.16
N VAL A 155 -11.99 9.67 -13.34
CA VAL A 155 -11.35 8.42 -13.76
C VAL A 155 -12.25 7.66 -14.72
N GLU A 156 -13.55 7.52 -14.40
CA GLU A 156 -14.55 6.91 -15.28
C GLU A 156 -14.55 7.57 -16.66
N LYS A 157 -14.65 8.91 -16.70
CA LYS A 157 -14.62 9.65 -17.98
C LYS A 157 -13.31 9.49 -18.74
N LEU A 158 -12.17 9.50 -18.05
CA LEU A 158 -10.86 9.33 -18.69
C LEU A 158 -10.70 7.93 -19.27
N LEU A 159 -11.16 6.89 -18.57
CA LEU A 159 -11.12 5.51 -19.06
C LEU A 159 -12.05 5.33 -20.26
N VAL A 160 -13.26 5.88 -20.22
CA VAL A 160 -14.18 5.86 -21.38
C VAL A 160 -13.55 6.56 -22.59
N LEU A 161 -13.00 7.76 -22.40
CA LEU A 161 -12.31 8.49 -23.46
C LEU A 161 -11.07 7.75 -23.98
N ALA A 162 -10.34 7.06 -23.11
CA ALA A 162 -9.19 6.26 -23.48
C ALA A 162 -9.59 5.05 -24.35
N VAL A 163 -10.67 4.37 -23.99
CA VAL A 163 -11.26 3.28 -24.78
C VAL A 163 -11.71 3.78 -26.15
N GLU A 164 -12.42 4.91 -26.21
CA GLU A 164 -12.86 5.49 -27.48
C GLU A 164 -11.67 5.82 -28.39
N THR A 165 -10.60 6.40 -27.83
CA THR A 165 -9.38 6.66 -28.62
C THR A 165 -8.68 5.40 -29.05
N HIS A 166 -8.68 4.36 -28.22
CA HIS A 166 -8.11 3.07 -28.56
C HIS A 166 -8.87 2.42 -29.72
N GLU A 167 -10.20 2.43 -29.70
CA GLU A 167 -11.02 1.97 -30.83
C GLU A 167 -10.75 2.75 -32.11
N ARG A 168 -10.55 4.08 -32.01
CA ARG A 168 -10.17 4.92 -33.15
C ARG A 168 -8.79 4.57 -33.69
N THR A 169 -7.81 4.32 -32.82
CA THR A 169 -6.48 3.82 -33.23
C THR A 169 -6.61 2.50 -33.98
N ASN A 170 -7.42 1.57 -33.45
CA ASN A 170 -7.67 0.27 -34.09
C ASN A 170 -8.36 0.41 -35.45
N LEU A 171 -9.31 1.34 -35.59
CA LEU A 171 -9.97 1.61 -36.86
C LEU A 171 -9.02 2.19 -37.92
N LEU A 172 -8.13 3.09 -37.52
CA LEU A 172 -7.07 3.62 -38.40
C LEU A 172 -6.11 2.51 -38.84
N LEU A 173 -5.75 1.60 -37.93
CA LEU A 173 -4.91 0.44 -38.26
C LEU A 173 -5.61 -0.52 -39.22
N ALA A 174 -6.90 -0.81 -39.00
CA ALA A 174 -7.70 -1.64 -39.91
C ALA A 174 -7.81 -1.05 -41.33
N GLN A 175 -7.67 0.27 -41.47
CA GLN A 175 -7.64 0.98 -42.75
C GLN A 175 -6.23 1.10 -43.35
N ASN A 176 -5.22 0.45 -42.76
CA ASN A 176 -3.79 0.61 -43.12
C ASN A 176 -3.27 2.05 -43.00
N ALA A 177 -3.92 2.91 -42.21
CA ALA A 177 -3.50 4.29 -41.96
C ALA A 177 -2.52 4.38 -40.78
N LEU A 178 -1.35 3.74 -40.93
CA LEU A 178 -0.41 3.45 -39.84
C LEU A 178 0.18 4.70 -39.19
N ASP A 179 0.51 5.73 -39.97
CA ASP A 179 1.02 7.01 -39.45
C ASP A 179 -0.05 7.76 -38.64
N SER A 180 -1.29 7.75 -39.11
CA SER A 180 -2.43 8.35 -38.40
C SER A 180 -2.72 7.59 -37.10
N ALA A 181 -2.61 6.26 -37.10
CA ALA A 181 -2.77 5.45 -35.89
C ALA A 181 -1.67 5.73 -34.86
N ARG A 182 -0.39 5.79 -35.28
CA ARG A 182 0.73 6.17 -34.41
C ARG A 182 0.55 7.56 -33.82
N ALA A 183 0.12 8.52 -34.63
CA ALA A 183 -0.18 9.87 -34.16
C ALA A 183 -1.34 9.88 -33.14
N ASN A 184 -2.44 9.19 -33.43
CA ASN A 184 -3.58 9.10 -32.51
C ASN A 184 -3.18 8.45 -31.17
N TYR A 185 -2.39 7.38 -31.22
CA TYR A 185 -1.87 6.71 -30.04
C TYR A 185 -0.99 7.64 -29.19
N LEU A 186 0.02 8.27 -29.80
CA LEU A 186 1.00 9.10 -29.11
C LEU A 186 0.37 10.36 -28.50
N PHE A 187 -0.57 11.00 -29.21
CA PHE A 187 -1.10 12.30 -28.81
C PHE A 187 -2.42 12.25 -28.05
N GLU A 188 -3.23 11.21 -28.22
CA GLU A 188 -4.52 11.09 -27.53
C GLU A 188 -4.59 9.89 -26.59
N GLU A 189 -4.42 8.67 -27.13
CA GLU A 189 -4.72 7.43 -26.40
C GLU A 189 -3.80 7.25 -25.18
N ARG A 190 -2.48 7.26 -25.42
CA ARG A 190 -1.46 7.09 -24.37
C ARG A 190 -1.63 8.13 -23.27
N PHE A 191 -1.84 9.39 -23.64
CA PHE A 191 -2.02 10.48 -22.70
C PHE A 191 -3.28 10.29 -21.81
N LYS A 192 -4.40 9.85 -22.40
CA LYS A 192 -5.65 9.58 -21.66
C LYS A 192 -5.49 8.39 -20.72
N MET A 193 -4.82 7.32 -21.15
CA MET A 193 -4.52 6.14 -20.32
C MET A 193 -3.58 6.49 -19.15
N GLU A 194 -2.49 7.22 -19.40
CA GLU A 194 -1.58 7.69 -18.35
C GLU A 194 -2.27 8.62 -17.34
N ALA A 195 -3.13 9.52 -17.83
CA ALA A 195 -3.91 10.40 -16.96
C ALA A 195 -4.88 9.61 -16.06
N ALA A 196 -5.52 8.56 -16.59
CA ALA A 196 -6.38 7.67 -15.81
C ALA A 196 -5.58 6.91 -14.73
N VAL A 197 -4.48 6.27 -15.12
CA VAL A 197 -3.59 5.52 -14.21
C VAL A 197 -3.03 6.42 -13.10
N SER A 198 -2.58 7.62 -13.45
CA SER A 198 -2.04 8.59 -12.50
C SER A 198 -3.09 9.06 -11.48
N ARG A 199 -4.35 9.22 -11.90
CA ARG A 199 -5.45 9.58 -10.99
C ARG A 199 -5.89 8.41 -10.12
N LEU A 200 -5.98 7.21 -10.68
CA LEU A 200 -6.26 5.97 -9.93
C LEU A 200 -5.22 5.74 -8.85
N THR A 201 -3.93 5.88 -9.18
CA THR A 201 -2.82 5.71 -8.24
C THR A 201 -2.92 6.71 -7.08
N ARG A 202 -3.20 7.99 -7.38
CA ARG A 202 -3.39 9.02 -6.35
C ARG A 202 -4.63 8.77 -5.49
N ALA A 203 -5.74 8.36 -6.09
CA ALA A 203 -6.96 8.03 -5.35
C ALA A 203 -6.75 6.80 -4.44
N SER A 204 -6.05 5.77 -4.92
CA SER A 204 -5.66 4.59 -4.15
C SER A 204 -4.80 4.97 -2.94
N GLN A 205 -3.82 5.85 -3.11
CA GLN A 205 -2.99 6.30 -1.99
C GLN A 205 -3.83 7.05 -0.94
N MET A 206 -4.75 7.92 -1.37
CA MET A 206 -5.64 8.63 -0.45
C MET A 206 -6.64 7.69 0.23
N LEU A 207 -7.08 6.62 -0.42
CA LEU A 207 -7.90 5.57 0.18
C LEU A 207 -7.16 4.83 1.29
N VAL A 208 -5.86 4.55 1.10
CA VAL A 208 -5.01 3.97 2.15
C VAL A 208 -4.91 4.92 3.34
N ASP A 209 -4.62 6.21 3.10
CA ASP A 209 -4.55 7.21 4.16
C ASP A 209 -5.88 7.31 4.93
N VAL A 210 -7.01 7.29 4.21
CA VAL A 210 -8.35 7.29 4.81
C VAL A 210 -8.58 6.00 5.62
N SER A 211 -8.18 4.83 5.11
CA SER A 211 -8.30 3.56 5.83
C SER A 211 -7.59 3.62 7.18
N VAL A 212 -6.34 4.08 7.18
CA VAL A 212 -5.52 4.19 8.40
C VAL A 212 -6.13 5.18 9.39
N ALA A 213 -6.64 6.32 8.88
CA ALA A 213 -7.27 7.32 9.73
C ALA A 213 -8.60 6.81 10.34
N VAL A 214 -9.42 6.11 9.56
CA VAL A 214 -10.67 5.49 10.06
C VAL A 214 -10.33 4.44 11.13
N GLU A 215 -9.33 3.60 10.91
CA GLU A 215 -8.87 2.62 11.91
C GLU A 215 -8.37 3.31 13.20
N ARG A 216 -7.63 4.41 13.08
CA ARG A 216 -7.17 5.20 14.23
C ARG A 216 -8.34 5.81 15.01
N LEU A 217 -9.22 6.55 14.32
CA LEU A 217 -10.36 7.24 14.95
C LEU A 217 -11.29 6.25 15.66
N THR A 218 -11.44 5.06 15.10
CA THR A 218 -12.31 4.03 15.68
C THR A 218 -11.67 3.37 16.89
N LYS A 219 -10.35 3.15 16.87
CA LYS A 219 -9.59 2.70 18.05
C LYS A 219 -9.60 3.74 19.17
N GLU A 220 -9.50 5.02 18.85
CA GLU A 220 -9.60 6.12 19.82
C GLU A 220 -11.00 6.20 20.44
N ASN A 221 -12.05 6.16 19.63
CA ASN A 221 -13.43 6.13 20.11
C ASN A 221 -13.72 4.89 20.96
N PHE A 222 -13.21 3.73 20.56
CA PHE A 222 -13.34 2.49 21.32
C PHE A 222 -12.65 2.57 22.68
N ASN A 223 -11.43 3.14 22.74
CA ASN A 223 -10.70 3.31 23.99
C ASN A 223 -11.40 4.33 24.92
N ALA A 224 -11.85 5.46 24.40
CA ALA A 224 -12.60 6.46 25.16
C ALA A 224 -13.90 5.89 25.73
N MET A 225 -14.59 5.06 24.96
CA MET A 225 -15.84 4.42 25.39
C MET A 225 -15.61 3.28 26.39
N THR A 226 -14.54 2.50 26.23
CA THR A 226 -14.13 1.47 27.20
C THR A 226 -13.81 2.11 28.54
N GLN A 227 -13.10 3.25 28.54
CA GLN A 227 -12.85 4.03 29.76
C GLN A 227 -14.14 4.55 30.40
N SER A 228 -15.09 5.08 29.62
CA SER A 228 -16.39 5.50 30.14
C SER A 228 -17.18 4.36 30.80
N VAL A 229 -17.12 3.14 30.24
CA VAL A 229 -17.75 1.94 30.83
C VAL A 229 -17.03 1.50 32.09
N ILE A 230 -15.68 1.53 32.11
CA ILE A 230 -14.88 1.21 33.29
C ILE A 230 -15.16 2.20 34.43
N ASP A 231 -15.17 3.51 34.16
CA ASP A 231 -15.45 4.55 35.15
C ASP A 231 -16.86 4.42 35.75
N SER A 232 -17.86 4.15 34.90
CA SER A 232 -19.23 3.86 35.33
C SER A 232 -19.29 2.61 36.21
N THR A 233 -18.57 1.55 35.85
CA THR A 233 -18.53 0.29 36.60
C THR A 233 -17.84 0.46 37.97
N ILE A 234 -16.71 1.18 38.02
CA ILE A 234 -16.00 1.49 39.26
C ILE A 234 -16.88 2.33 40.20
N ALA A 235 -17.58 3.34 39.68
CA ALA A 235 -18.51 4.14 40.46
C ALA A 235 -19.65 3.29 41.06
N THR A 236 -20.18 2.33 40.30
CA THR A 236 -21.22 1.43 40.80
C THR A 236 -20.72 0.45 41.86
N ASN A 237 -19.53 -0.12 41.70
CA ASN A 237 -18.94 -1.03 42.68
C ASN A 237 -18.63 -0.31 44.01
N ARG A 238 -18.21 0.95 43.98
CA ARG A 238 -18.01 1.74 45.21
C ARG A 238 -19.34 1.98 45.95
N ALA A 239 -20.41 2.30 45.23
CA ALA A 239 -21.73 2.54 45.83
C ALA A 239 -22.34 1.27 46.43
N THR A 240 -22.20 0.11 45.77
CA THR A 240 -22.70 -1.18 46.28
C THR A 240 -21.91 -1.63 47.52
N ILE A 241 -20.58 -1.52 47.50
CA ILE A 241 -19.73 -1.84 48.67
C ILE A 241 -20.07 -0.96 49.87
N LEU A 242 -20.25 0.36 49.67
CA LEU A 242 -20.68 1.28 50.73
C LEU A 242 -22.07 0.92 51.27
N GLY A 243 -23.03 0.59 50.40
CA GLY A 243 -24.38 0.19 50.81
C GLY A 243 -24.41 -1.09 51.64
N VAL A 244 -23.66 -2.12 51.23
CA VAL A 244 -23.52 -3.37 51.98
C VAL A 244 -22.82 -3.15 53.33
N SER A 245 -21.79 -2.30 53.35
CA SER A 245 -21.06 -1.95 54.58
C SER A 245 -21.95 -1.26 55.60
N ILE A 246 -22.79 -0.32 55.16
CA ILE A 246 -23.76 0.38 56.03
C ILE A 246 -24.80 -0.60 56.59
N LEU A 247 -25.27 -1.55 55.77
CA LEU A 247 -26.22 -2.58 56.19
C LEU A 247 -25.62 -3.50 57.27
N LEU A 248 -24.37 -3.93 57.09
CA LEU A 248 -23.63 -4.74 58.07
C LEU A 248 -23.46 -4.00 59.40
N VAL A 249 -23.08 -2.73 59.36
CA VAL A 249 -22.95 -1.89 60.56
C VAL A 249 -24.31 -1.73 61.26
N ALA A 250 -25.41 -1.54 60.53
CA ALA A 250 -26.75 -1.45 61.11
C ALA A 250 -27.18 -2.75 61.80
N ILE A 251 -26.85 -3.91 61.22
CA ILE A 251 -27.12 -5.23 61.82
C ILE A 251 -26.31 -5.42 63.11
N ILE A 252 -25.03 -5.05 63.10
CA ILE A 252 -24.15 -5.13 64.28
C ILE A 252 -24.65 -4.23 65.41
N ILE A 253 -25.07 -2.99 65.10
CA ILE A 253 -25.62 -2.07 66.11
C ILE A 253 -26.93 -2.62 66.70
N ALA A 254 -27.80 -3.23 65.88
CA ALA A 254 -29.05 -3.85 66.37
C ALA A 254 -28.78 -5.07 67.29
N ALA A 255 -27.77 -5.87 66.98
CA ALA A 255 -27.34 -6.99 67.82
C ALA A 255 -26.77 -6.53 69.17
N ILE A 256 -26.00 -5.44 69.18
CA ILE A 256 -25.45 -4.86 70.42
C ILE A 256 -26.56 -4.25 71.29
N LEU A 257 -27.54 -3.55 70.70
CA LEU A 257 -28.63 -2.89 71.43
C LEU A 257 -29.57 -3.90 72.12
N THR A 258 -29.82 -5.04 71.47
CA THR A 258 -30.65 -6.12 72.01
C THR A 258 -29.94 -6.85 73.15
N SER A 259 -28.65 -7.14 73.02
CA SER A 259 -27.84 -7.76 74.08
C SER A 259 -27.76 -6.89 75.36
N TYR A 260 -27.67 -5.56 75.22
CA TYR A 260 -27.56 -4.64 76.35
C TYR A 260 -28.83 -4.55 77.23
N LEU A 261 -30.02 -4.84 76.68
CA LEU A 261 -31.29 -4.72 77.41
C LEU A 261 -31.80 -6.03 78.00
N SER A 262 -31.39 -7.18 77.47
CA SER A 262 -31.90 -8.50 77.84
C SER A 262 -31.09 -9.22 78.92
N ILE A 263 -29.80 -8.88 79.07
CA ILE A 263 -28.87 -9.61 79.95
C ILE A 263 -28.28 -8.70 81.05
N ALA A 264 -28.06 -7.42 80.77
CA ALA A 264 -27.36 -6.52 81.72
C ALA A 264 -28.23 -5.96 82.88
N ARG A 265 -29.56 -6.05 82.81
CA ARG A 265 -30.48 -5.53 83.85
C ARG A 265 -30.80 -6.50 85.01
N PRO A 266 -30.94 -7.83 84.83
CA PRO A 266 -31.17 -8.74 85.95
C PRO A 266 -29.92 -8.94 86.83
N MET A 267 -28.72 -8.90 86.25
CA MET A 267 -27.45 -9.13 86.98
C MET A 267 -27.11 -8.01 87.97
N LYS A 268 -27.50 -6.75 87.73
CA LYS A 268 -27.26 -5.62 88.67
C LYS A 268 -28.25 -5.53 89.84
N SER A 269 -29.29 -6.38 89.84
CA SER A 269 -30.26 -6.53 90.94
C SER A 269 -29.86 -7.69 91.87
N ALA A 270 -29.40 -8.82 91.29
CA ALA A 270 -28.98 -10.00 92.05
C ALA A 270 -27.70 -9.78 92.89
N VAL A 271 -26.76 -8.95 92.41
CA VAL A 271 -25.51 -8.64 93.12
C VAL A 271 -25.71 -7.65 94.28
N ARG A 272 -26.82 -6.89 94.33
CA ARG A 272 -27.09 -5.95 95.44
C ARG A 272 -27.84 -6.58 96.62
N ALA A 273 -28.62 -7.64 96.39
CA ALA A 273 -29.31 -8.37 97.46
C ALA A 273 -28.38 -9.33 98.22
N LEU A 274 -27.36 -9.89 97.55
CA LEU A 274 -26.40 -10.81 98.16
C LEU A 274 -25.35 -10.13 99.06
N THR A 275 -25.18 -8.80 98.96
CA THR A 275 -24.22 -8.04 99.79
C THR A 275 -24.85 -7.45 101.06
N SER A 276 -26.17 -7.24 101.08
CA SER A 276 -26.88 -6.73 102.29
C SER A 276 -27.26 -7.84 103.30
N LEU A 277 -27.30 -9.11 102.89
CA LEU A 277 -27.54 -10.23 103.82
C LEU A 277 -26.27 -10.73 104.53
N ALA A 278 -25.08 -10.33 104.07
CA ALA A 278 -23.80 -10.67 104.69
C ALA A 278 -23.43 -9.78 105.90
N ASN A 279 -24.18 -8.70 106.17
CA ASN A 279 -23.85 -7.68 107.18
C ASN A 279 -24.91 -7.45 108.29
N GLY A 280 -25.91 -8.33 108.43
CA GLY A 280 -26.66 -8.46 109.70
C GLY A 280 -27.65 -7.36 110.09
N GLU A 281 -28.37 -6.76 109.13
CA GLU A 281 -29.45 -5.78 109.42
C GLU A 281 -30.84 -6.36 109.09
N LEU A 282 -31.73 -6.38 110.09
CA LEU A 282 -33.11 -6.89 110.05
C LEU A 282 -34.11 -5.73 110.09
N ASP A 283 -34.32 -5.01 108.97
CA ASP A 283 -35.62 -4.35 108.72
C ASP A 283 -35.77 -3.79 107.27
N VAL A 284 -36.29 -4.58 106.32
CA VAL A 284 -36.91 -4.05 105.07
C VAL A 284 -37.99 -4.99 104.54
N THR A 285 -39.13 -4.40 104.14
CA THR A 285 -40.34 -5.04 103.61
C THR A 285 -40.22 -5.50 102.14
N LEU A 286 -40.65 -6.73 101.87
CA LEU A 286 -40.70 -7.37 100.54
C LEU A 286 -42.10 -7.26 99.89
N PRO A 287 -42.21 -6.95 98.58
CA PRO A 287 -43.38 -7.27 97.77
C PRO A 287 -43.35 -8.72 97.27
N LYS A 288 -44.51 -9.38 97.32
CA LYS A 288 -44.79 -10.80 97.01
C LYS A 288 -44.46 -11.21 95.56
N ALA A 289 -43.76 -12.34 95.39
CA ALA A 289 -44.23 -13.51 94.62
C ALA A 289 -43.22 -14.68 94.64
N SER A 290 -43.77 -15.89 94.81
CA SER A 290 -43.27 -17.25 94.49
C SER A 290 -41.89 -17.63 95.08
N ILE A 291 -41.75 -18.35 96.20
CA ILE A 291 -42.15 -19.75 96.49
C ILE A 291 -41.50 -20.76 95.51
N ASN A 292 -40.23 -21.09 95.79
CA ASN A 292 -39.63 -22.44 95.84
C ASN A 292 -38.43 -22.76 94.94
N GLU A 293 -37.35 -21.96 94.95
CA GLU A 293 -36.09 -22.38 94.30
C GLU A 293 -34.92 -22.65 95.27
N ILE A 294 -35.13 -22.63 96.59
CA ILE A 294 -34.14 -23.06 97.61
C ILE A 294 -34.52 -24.39 98.29
N ARG A 295 -35.63 -25.01 97.87
CA ARG A 295 -35.93 -26.41 98.22
C ARG A 295 -35.46 -27.42 97.15
N ASP A 296 -35.16 -26.96 95.92
CA ASP A 296 -34.62 -27.80 94.83
C ASP A 296 -33.09 -27.83 94.73
N LEU A 297 -32.38 -27.22 95.70
CA LEU A 297 -30.92 -27.36 95.80
C LEU A 297 -30.49 -28.57 96.64
N SER A 298 -31.41 -29.20 97.37
CA SER A 298 -31.13 -30.40 98.19
C SER A 298 -31.32 -31.72 97.43
N HIS A 299 -31.88 -31.70 96.20
CA HIS A 299 -31.85 -32.85 95.27
C HIS A 299 -30.72 -32.77 94.23
N SER A 300 -30.07 -31.62 94.06
CA SER A 300 -28.95 -31.44 93.11
C SER A 300 -27.60 -32.00 93.59
N MET A 301 -27.50 -32.39 94.87
CA MET A 301 -26.33 -33.08 95.44
C MET A 301 -26.35 -34.60 95.18
N GLU A 302 -27.50 -35.18 94.83
CA GLU A 302 -27.60 -36.60 94.45
C GLU A 302 -27.34 -36.79 92.94
N PHE A 303 -27.63 -35.77 92.12
CA PHE A 303 -27.25 -35.69 90.71
C PHE A 303 -25.72 -35.53 90.50
N PHE A 304 -25.02 -34.89 91.44
CA PHE A 304 -23.56 -34.71 91.40
C PHE A 304 -22.79 -36.04 91.60
N ARG A 305 -23.38 -37.01 92.32
CA ARG A 305 -22.79 -38.34 92.52
C ARG A 305 -22.92 -39.23 91.28
N THR A 306 -24.02 -39.10 90.52
CA THR A 306 -24.24 -39.83 89.27
C THR A 306 -23.44 -39.22 88.11
N ASN A 307 -23.38 -37.89 88.00
CA ASN A 307 -22.60 -37.20 86.95
C ASN A 307 -21.08 -37.35 87.10
N MET A 308 -20.55 -37.59 88.31
CA MET A 308 -19.12 -37.83 88.51
C MET A 308 -18.66 -39.22 88.02
N LEU A 309 -19.58 -40.16 87.83
CA LEU A 309 -19.29 -41.47 87.22
C LEU A 309 -19.45 -41.45 85.69
N GLU A 310 -20.33 -40.58 85.15
CA GLU A 310 -20.51 -40.36 83.70
C GLU A 310 -19.39 -39.47 83.09
N ASN A 311 -18.77 -38.60 83.90
CA ASN A 311 -17.69 -37.71 83.44
C ASN A 311 -16.34 -38.45 83.16
N ARG A 312 -16.20 -39.70 83.62
CA ARG A 312 -15.00 -40.51 83.34
C ARG A 312 -15.07 -41.23 81.99
N ASP A 313 -16.27 -41.62 81.57
CA ASP A 313 -16.52 -42.15 80.22
C ASP A 313 -16.59 -41.02 79.18
N LEU A 314 -17.06 -39.82 79.57
CA LEU A 314 -17.03 -38.61 78.74
C LEU A 314 -15.62 -38.03 78.51
N GLU A 315 -14.66 -38.18 79.43
CA GLU A 315 -13.26 -37.80 79.18
C GLU A 315 -12.56 -38.75 78.21
N ALA A 316 -12.80 -40.07 78.32
CA ALA A 316 -12.30 -41.05 77.35
C ALA A 316 -12.96 -40.87 75.97
N ALA A 317 -14.27 -40.58 75.93
CA ALA A 317 -14.99 -40.24 74.70
C ALA A 317 -14.52 -38.90 74.10
N ARG A 318 -14.20 -37.88 74.91
CA ARG A 318 -13.64 -36.59 74.43
C ARG A 318 -12.20 -36.71 73.97
N LEU A 319 -11.37 -37.56 74.58
CA LEU A 319 -10.03 -37.84 74.07
C LEU A 319 -10.09 -38.58 72.75
N LYS A 320 -10.97 -39.57 72.63
CA LYS A 320 -11.20 -40.31 71.37
C LYS A 320 -11.82 -39.43 70.28
N GLU A 321 -12.78 -38.56 70.61
CA GLU A 321 -13.37 -37.58 69.69
C GLU A 321 -12.35 -36.50 69.31
N ARG A 322 -11.45 -36.08 70.20
CA ARG A 322 -10.33 -35.18 69.88
C ARG A 322 -9.27 -35.84 69.01
N GLU A 323 -8.97 -37.12 69.24
CA GLU A 323 -8.01 -37.89 68.45
C GLU A 323 -8.59 -38.19 67.06
N GLU A 324 -9.85 -38.60 66.97
CA GLU A 324 -10.60 -38.76 65.71
C GLU A 324 -10.77 -37.42 64.99
N ALA A 325 -11.06 -36.32 65.69
CA ALA A 325 -11.10 -34.98 65.10
C ALA A 325 -9.72 -34.49 64.64
N ALA A 326 -8.65 -34.79 65.38
CA ALA A 326 -7.28 -34.44 64.99
C ALA A 326 -6.82 -35.26 63.77
N LEU A 327 -7.14 -36.56 63.72
CA LEU A 327 -6.89 -37.42 62.57
C LEU A 327 -7.70 -36.98 61.35
N HIS A 328 -8.98 -36.65 61.53
CA HIS A 328 -9.82 -36.10 60.46
C HIS A 328 -9.31 -34.74 60.00
N GLN A 329 -8.86 -33.87 60.90
CA GLN A 329 -8.29 -32.57 60.55
C GLN A 329 -6.98 -32.72 59.77
N ARG A 330 -6.09 -33.64 60.17
CA ARG A 330 -4.88 -33.99 59.41
C ARG A 330 -5.21 -34.56 58.04
N ALA A 331 -6.20 -35.46 57.94
CA ALA A 331 -6.62 -36.03 56.66
C ALA A 331 -7.18 -34.95 55.72
N VAL A 332 -7.98 -34.00 56.23
CA VAL A 332 -8.48 -32.86 55.47
C VAL A 332 -7.35 -31.91 55.04
N LEU A 333 -6.37 -31.65 55.91
CA LEU A 333 -5.20 -30.83 55.56
C LEU A 333 -4.32 -31.49 54.50
N HIS A 334 -4.13 -32.81 54.57
CA HIS A 334 -3.44 -33.58 53.53
C HIS A 334 -4.17 -33.54 52.19
N ASP A 335 -5.49 -33.77 52.16
CA ASP A 335 -6.28 -33.67 50.92
C ASP A 335 -6.22 -32.26 50.32
N LEU A 336 -6.34 -31.22 51.16
CA LEU A 336 -6.18 -29.83 50.75
C LEU A 336 -4.76 -29.56 50.20
N ALA A 337 -3.73 -30.09 50.84
CA ALA A 337 -2.34 -29.97 50.41
C ALA A 337 -2.11 -30.68 49.07
N ASP A 338 -2.63 -31.89 48.88
CA ASP A 338 -2.50 -32.66 47.63
C ASP A 338 -3.21 -31.95 46.47
N ARG A 339 -4.43 -31.45 46.70
CA ARG A 339 -5.17 -30.67 45.70
C ARG A 339 -4.50 -29.33 45.38
N PHE A 340 -3.89 -28.69 46.39
CA PHE A 340 -3.11 -27.48 46.21
C PHE A 340 -1.84 -27.74 45.40
N GLU A 341 -1.08 -28.79 45.73
CA GLU A 341 0.11 -29.23 44.99
C GLU A 341 -0.22 -29.49 43.51
N GLN A 342 -1.28 -30.24 43.24
CA GLN A 342 -1.67 -30.56 41.86
C GLN A 342 -2.07 -29.30 41.07
N SER A 343 -2.86 -28.42 41.67
CA SER A 343 -3.32 -27.19 41.03
C SER A 343 -2.16 -26.23 40.75
N VAL A 344 -1.35 -25.93 41.76
CA VAL A 344 -0.23 -25.00 41.65
C VAL A 344 0.89 -25.59 40.79
N GLY A 345 1.20 -26.88 40.93
CA GLY A 345 2.17 -27.58 40.10
C GLY A 345 1.80 -27.55 38.61
N THR A 346 0.51 -27.69 38.27
CA THR A 346 0.03 -27.57 36.88
C THR A 346 0.22 -26.14 36.34
N ILE A 347 -0.06 -25.12 37.16
CA ILE A 347 0.12 -23.72 36.79
C ILE A 347 1.61 -23.40 36.58
N VAL A 348 2.47 -23.77 37.53
CA VAL A 348 3.92 -23.57 37.46
C VAL A 348 4.52 -24.27 36.25
N GLY A 349 4.14 -25.53 35.99
CA GLY A 349 4.55 -26.28 34.79
C GLY A 349 4.11 -25.60 33.49
N SER A 350 2.90 -25.05 33.45
CA SER A 350 2.39 -24.30 32.30
C SER A 350 3.16 -23.00 32.08
N VAL A 351 3.48 -22.26 33.14
CA VAL A 351 4.29 -21.02 33.07
C VAL A 351 5.71 -21.32 32.60
N SER A 352 6.36 -22.36 33.13
CA SER A 352 7.70 -22.77 32.73
C SER A 352 7.77 -23.20 31.26
N SER A 353 6.80 -24.00 30.81
CA SER A 353 6.67 -24.38 29.40
C SER A 353 6.44 -23.16 28.50
N GLY A 354 5.56 -22.25 28.90
CA GLY A 354 5.29 -21.00 28.18
C GLY A 354 6.55 -20.13 28.06
N ALA A 355 7.30 -19.96 29.15
CA ALA A 355 8.57 -19.25 29.18
C ALA A 355 9.61 -19.88 28.24
N SER A 356 9.74 -21.21 28.23
CA SER A 356 10.67 -21.90 27.32
C SER A 356 10.28 -21.71 25.85
N GLN A 357 8.98 -21.76 25.53
CA GLN A 357 8.49 -21.51 24.18
C GLN A 357 8.73 -20.05 23.75
N GLN A 358 8.51 -19.10 24.66
CA GLN A 358 8.78 -17.68 24.44
C GLN A 358 10.28 -17.44 24.15
N ARG A 359 11.17 -18.08 24.92
CA ARG A 359 12.63 -18.03 24.69
C ARG A 359 13.01 -18.54 23.30
N GLY A 360 12.50 -19.70 22.89
CA GLY A 360 12.77 -20.26 21.56
C GLY A 360 12.25 -19.38 20.42
N THR A 361 11.09 -18.74 20.62
CA THR A 361 10.51 -17.78 19.66
C THR A 361 11.40 -16.55 19.52
N ALA A 362 11.88 -16.00 20.63
CA ALA A 362 12.75 -14.83 20.64
C ALA A 362 14.12 -15.12 20.02
N GLN A 363 14.72 -16.29 20.28
CA GLN A 363 15.96 -16.72 19.60
C GLN A 363 15.80 -16.83 18.08
N SER A 364 14.68 -17.41 17.62
CA SER A 364 14.37 -17.51 16.18
C SER A 364 14.15 -16.14 15.55
N MET A 365 13.55 -15.21 16.30
CA MET A 365 13.40 -13.81 15.89
C MET A 365 14.75 -13.10 15.78
N SER A 366 15.67 -13.29 16.75
CA SER A 366 17.02 -12.73 16.69
C SER A 366 17.81 -13.24 15.47
N GLN A 367 17.70 -14.54 15.14
CA GLN A 367 18.31 -15.09 13.94
C GLN A 367 17.72 -14.45 12.67
N SER A 368 16.40 -14.36 12.58
CA SER A 368 15.71 -13.75 11.43
C SER A 368 16.12 -12.28 11.23
N VAL A 369 16.30 -11.54 12.32
CA VAL A 369 16.81 -10.16 12.32
C VAL A 369 18.25 -10.11 11.78
N SER A 370 19.13 -11.01 12.20
CA SER A 370 20.51 -11.09 11.70
C SER A 370 20.55 -11.35 10.19
N ASP A 371 19.73 -12.28 9.72
CA ASP A 371 19.63 -12.62 8.30
C ASP A 371 19.08 -11.43 7.49
N MET A 372 18.04 -10.76 8.00
CA MET A 372 17.45 -9.58 7.39
C MET A 372 18.44 -8.41 7.32
N SER A 373 19.25 -8.20 8.36
CA SER A 373 20.30 -7.16 8.38
C SER A 373 21.36 -7.43 7.31
N THR A 374 21.81 -8.68 7.19
CA THR A 374 22.77 -9.10 6.17
C THR A 374 22.21 -8.87 4.76
N GLN A 375 20.97 -9.30 4.53
CA GLN A 375 20.31 -9.16 3.23
C GLN A 375 20.09 -7.69 2.85
N SER A 376 19.67 -6.85 3.79
CA SER A 376 19.54 -5.40 3.60
C SER A 376 20.88 -4.76 3.22
N GLY A 377 21.98 -5.19 3.85
CA GLY A 377 23.33 -4.74 3.47
C GLY A 377 23.70 -5.11 2.03
N VAL A 378 23.40 -6.33 1.59
CA VAL A 378 23.62 -6.75 0.19
C VAL A 378 22.80 -5.90 -0.78
N VAL A 379 21.51 -5.66 -0.48
CA VAL A 379 20.64 -4.85 -1.36
C VAL A 379 21.11 -3.40 -1.42
N MET A 380 21.59 -2.82 -0.31
CA MET A 380 22.18 -1.46 -0.34
C MET A 380 23.39 -1.37 -1.26
N ASN A 381 24.28 -2.36 -1.24
CA ASN A 381 25.44 -2.38 -2.15
C ASN A 381 24.99 -2.43 -3.61
N ILE A 382 24.02 -3.29 -3.94
CA ILE A 382 23.45 -3.39 -5.29
C ILE A 382 22.82 -2.05 -5.72
N ALA A 383 22.09 -1.37 -4.82
CA ALA A 383 21.51 -0.06 -5.10
C ALA A 383 22.60 1.00 -5.35
N ASN A 384 23.70 0.99 -4.59
CA ASN A 384 24.82 1.92 -4.83
C ASN A 384 25.52 1.65 -6.17
N ASP A 385 25.74 0.39 -6.53
CA ASP A 385 26.31 0.00 -7.82
C ASP A 385 25.39 0.40 -8.99
N ALA A 386 24.08 0.25 -8.79
CA ALA A 386 23.08 0.71 -9.76
C ALA A 386 23.12 2.24 -9.93
N ASP A 387 23.31 3.02 -8.86
CA ASP A 387 23.44 4.48 -8.95
C ASP A 387 24.66 4.89 -9.79
N SER A 388 25.82 4.27 -9.55
CA SER A 388 27.04 4.51 -10.34
C SER A 388 26.85 4.11 -11.81
N SER A 389 26.17 2.99 -12.07
CA SER A 389 25.86 2.54 -13.42
C SER A 389 24.93 3.52 -14.14
N LEU A 390 23.90 4.04 -13.45
CA LEU A 390 22.97 5.03 -14.00
C LEU A 390 23.67 6.36 -14.32
N GLN A 391 24.61 6.81 -13.49
CA GLN A 391 25.43 7.99 -13.80
C GLN A 391 26.28 7.79 -15.05
N THR A 392 26.84 6.59 -15.23
CA THR A 392 27.61 6.24 -16.44
C THR A 392 26.73 6.23 -17.69
N ILE A 393 25.52 5.67 -17.59
CA ILE A 393 24.55 5.66 -18.70
C ILE A 393 24.09 7.09 -19.03
N ALA A 394 23.87 7.94 -18.02
CA ALA A 394 23.53 9.34 -18.23
C ALA A 394 24.61 10.07 -19.05
N ALA A 395 25.88 9.93 -18.66
CA ALA A 395 27.00 10.51 -19.37
C ALA A 395 27.10 9.99 -20.82
N ALA A 396 26.90 8.68 -21.03
CA ALA A 396 26.90 8.09 -22.36
C ALA A 396 25.73 8.60 -23.22
N ALA A 397 24.56 8.84 -22.64
CA ALA A 397 23.40 9.39 -23.33
C ALA A 397 23.65 10.86 -23.75
N GLU A 398 24.29 11.67 -22.89
CA GLU A 398 24.69 13.04 -23.23
C GLU A 398 25.72 13.07 -24.37
N GLU A 399 26.72 12.19 -24.34
CA GLU A 399 27.71 12.06 -25.41
C GLU A 399 27.08 11.61 -26.73
N LEU A 400 26.16 10.64 -26.68
CA LEU A 400 25.38 10.21 -27.85
C LEU A 400 24.52 11.34 -28.42
N ALA A 401 23.85 12.12 -27.57
CA ALA A 401 23.03 13.25 -28.02
C ALA A 401 23.88 14.28 -28.78
N SER A 402 25.07 14.60 -28.25
CA SER A 402 26.04 15.48 -28.92
C SER A 402 26.49 14.92 -30.28
N SER A 403 26.85 13.63 -30.33
CA SER A 403 27.29 12.97 -31.56
C SER A 403 26.19 12.93 -32.62
N VAL A 404 24.96 12.61 -32.23
CA VAL A 404 23.78 12.56 -33.13
C VAL A 404 23.50 13.95 -33.71
N GLN A 405 23.60 15.01 -32.90
CA GLN A 405 23.43 16.39 -33.37
C GLN A 405 24.50 16.79 -34.40
N GLU A 406 25.76 16.43 -34.18
CA GLU A 406 26.85 16.70 -35.13
C GLU A 406 26.70 15.92 -36.45
N ILE A 407 26.26 14.65 -36.38
CA ILE A 407 25.95 13.86 -37.59
C ILE A 407 24.82 14.54 -38.38
N GLY A 408 23.76 14.99 -37.70
CA GLY A 408 22.66 15.74 -38.33
C GLY A 408 23.15 17.00 -39.03
N ARG A 409 24.01 17.78 -38.37
CA ARG A 409 24.61 18.98 -38.95
C ARG A 409 25.41 18.66 -40.21
N ARG A 410 26.25 17.62 -40.18
CA ARG A 410 27.07 17.19 -41.32
C ARG A 410 26.26 16.63 -42.48
N ALA A 411 25.18 15.91 -42.19
CA ALA A 411 24.26 15.41 -43.21
C ALA A 411 23.57 16.58 -43.93
N ASN A 412 23.11 17.58 -43.18
CA ASN A 412 22.46 18.75 -43.77
C ASN A 412 23.45 19.58 -44.62
N GLU A 413 24.69 19.78 -44.13
CA GLU A 413 25.77 20.42 -44.89
C GLU A 413 26.08 19.68 -46.20
N SER A 414 26.02 18.34 -46.18
CA SER A 414 26.24 17.50 -47.37
C SER A 414 25.09 17.63 -48.38
N ALA A 415 23.85 17.68 -47.91
CA ALA A 415 22.67 17.93 -48.75
C ALA A 415 22.74 19.29 -49.44
N GLU A 416 23.12 20.35 -48.71
CA GLU A 416 23.29 21.70 -49.26
C GLU A 416 24.38 21.74 -50.33
N LYS A 417 25.54 21.10 -50.08
CA LYS A 417 26.61 20.98 -51.09
C LYS A 417 26.15 20.21 -52.33
N ALA A 418 25.37 19.14 -52.17
CA ALA A 418 24.83 18.39 -53.31
C ALA A 418 23.94 19.28 -54.19
N ILE A 419 23.09 20.13 -53.59
CA ILE A 419 22.25 21.09 -54.33
C ILE A 419 23.11 22.10 -55.10
N HIS A 420 24.16 22.64 -54.48
CA HIS A 420 25.09 23.55 -55.14
C HIS A 420 25.79 22.90 -56.34
N VAL A 421 26.29 21.67 -56.18
CA VAL A 421 26.94 20.94 -57.28
C VAL A 421 25.95 20.59 -58.39
N SER A 422 24.70 20.25 -58.05
CA SER A 422 23.63 19.99 -59.04
C SER A 422 23.38 21.22 -59.91
N THR A 423 23.32 22.41 -59.32
CA THR A 423 23.16 23.66 -60.07
C THR A 423 24.35 23.93 -60.99
N ALA A 424 25.59 23.80 -60.49
CA ALA A 424 26.79 23.97 -61.29
C ALA A 424 26.89 22.95 -62.45
N THR A 425 26.42 21.73 -62.23
CA THR A 425 26.35 20.67 -63.24
C THR A 425 25.39 21.05 -64.36
N LYS A 426 24.22 21.62 -64.01
CA LYS A 426 23.23 22.11 -64.99
C LYS A 426 23.77 23.24 -65.86
N ASP A 427 24.54 24.17 -65.28
CA ASP A 427 25.20 25.23 -66.05
C ASP A 427 26.24 24.65 -67.02
N THR A 428 27.00 23.65 -66.57
CA THR A 428 28.00 22.95 -67.40
C THR A 428 27.34 22.21 -68.59
N VAL A 429 26.19 21.57 -68.38
CA VAL A 429 25.39 20.98 -69.47
C VAL A 429 25.04 22.02 -70.52
N GLY A 430 24.64 23.23 -70.11
CA GLY A 430 24.32 24.32 -71.02
C GLY A 430 25.49 24.74 -71.90
N GLU A 431 26.69 24.86 -71.32
CA GLU A 431 27.89 25.26 -72.07
C GLU A 431 28.40 24.17 -73.02
N VAL A 432 28.39 22.90 -72.60
CA VAL A 432 28.75 21.78 -73.49
C VAL A 432 27.75 21.63 -74.64
N SER A 433 26.47 21.85 -74.38
CA SER A 433 25.43 21.85 -75.43
C SER A 433 25.65 22.95 -76.46
N LYS A 434 26.06 24.16 -76.05
CA LYS A 434 26.41 25.25 -76.99
C LYS A 434 27.64 24.90 -77.82
N LEU A 435 28.64 24.25 -77.20
CA LEU A 435 29.83 23.80 -77.91
C LEU A 435 29.49 22.74 -78.98
N ALA A 436 28.61 21.79 -78.66
CA ALA A 436 28.13 20.78 -79.60
C ALA A 436 27.40 21.41 -80.80
N GLN A 437 26.47 22.36 -80.56
CA GLN A 437 25.81 23.13 -81.63
C GLN A 437 26.80 23.92 -82.49
N THR A 438 27.82 24.52 -81.86
CA THR A 438 28.85 25.28 -82.58
C THR A 438 29.68 24.36 -83.48
N ALA A 439 30.06 23.18 -82.98
CA ALA A 439 30.78 22.18 -83.78
C ALA A 439 29.95 21.67 -84.96
N GLU A 440 28.64 21.45 -84.78
CA GLU A 440 27.71 21.08 -85.85
C GLU A 440 27.58 22.17 -86.93
N ALA A 441 27.46 23.43 -86.52
CA ALA A 441 27.44 24.56 -87.43
C ALA A 441 28.74 24.69 -88.24
N ILE A 442 29.91 24.52 -87.58
CA ILE A 442 31.20 24.51 -88.27
C ILE A 442 31.30 23.34 -89.24
N GLY A 443 30.85 22.14 -88.85
CA GLY A 443 30.82 20.96 -89.73
C GLY A 443 30.01 21.20 -91.00
N SER A 444 28.86 21.87 -90.87
CA SER A 444 28.02 22.26 -92.00
C SER A 444 28.73 23.23 -92.95
N ILE A 445 29.48 24.20 -92.40
CA ILE A 445 30.29 25.14 -93.19
C ILE A 445 31.44 24.42 -93.90
N VAL A 446 32.13 23.50 -93.22
CA VAL A 446 33.25 22.74 -93.79
C VAL A 446 32.78 21.87 -94.96
N ASN A 447 31.62 21.22 -94.83
CA ASN A 447 31.01 20.44 -95.92
C ASN A 447 30.69 21.33 -97.13
N LEU A 448 30.13 22.52 -96.93
CA LEU A 448 29.87 23.48 -98.01
C LEU A 448 31.16 23.90 -98.72
N ILE A 449 32.24 24.17 -97.97
CA ILE A 449 33.54 24.52 -98.55
C ILE A 449 34.08 23.35 -99.37
N GLN A 450 33.92 22.12 -98.90
CA GLN A 450 34.34 20.93 -99.61
C GLN A 450 33.58 20.73 -100.92
N ASP A 451 32.27 20.98 -100.94
CA ASP A 451 31.45 20.98 -102.15
C ASP A 451 31.88 22.07 -103.15
N ILE A 452 32.17 23.29 -102.67
CA ILE A 452 32.68 24.39 -103.50
C ILE A 452 34.05 24.04 -104.09
N ALA A 453 34.94 23.44 -103.31
CA ALA A 453 36.25 23.00 -103.78
C ALA A 453 36.12 21.91 -104.87
N GLY A 454 35.21 20.95 -104.69
CA GLY A 454 34.88 19.94 -105.69
C GLY A 454 34.34 20.52 -107.00
N GLN A 455 33.40 21.49 -106.91
CA GLN A 455 32.91 22.21 -108.09
C GLN A 455 34.03 23.01 -108.77
N THR A 456 34.88 23.68 -107.99
CA THR A 456 36.00 24.47 -108.51
C THR A 456 37.02 23.59 -109.23
N ASN A 457 37.32 22.40 -108.69
CA ASN A 457 38.18 21.40 -109.29
C ASN A 457 37.61 20.90 -110.63
N LEU A 458 36.30 20.62 -110.71
CA LEU A 458 35.61 20.27 -111.95
C LEU A 458 35.62 21.39 -112.98
N LEU A 459 35.38 22.64 -112.57
CA LEU A 459 35.45 23.82 -113.46
C LEU A 459 36.86 24.02 -113.99
N ALA A 460 37.88 23.90 -113.15
CA ALA A 460 39.29 24.01 -113.53
C ALA A 460 39.72 22.89 -114.48
N LEU A 461 39.21 21.67 -114.28
CA LEU A 461 39.42 20.56 -115.20
C LEU A 461 38.81 20.86 -116.58
N ASN A 462 37.56 21.32 -116.64
CA ASN A 462 36.90 21.71 -117.88
C ASN A 462 37.66 22.84 -118.60
N ALA A 463 38.14 23.83 -117.84
CA ALA A 463 38.97 24.92 -118.39
C ALA A 463 40.32 24.41 -118.93
N THR A 464 40.94 23.43 -118.25
CA THR A 464 42.18 22.79 -118.73
C THR A 464 41.96 22.04 -120.05
N ILE A 465 40.83 21.35 -120.18
CA ILE A 465 40.44 20.64 -121.42
C ILE A 465 40.24 21.65 -122.56
N GLU A 466 39.52 22.75 -122.32
CA GLU A 466 39.26 23.74 -123.37
C GLU A 466 40.50 24.55 -123.73
N ALA A 467 41.39 24.81 -122.76
CA ALA A 467 42.70 25.41 -123.01
C ALA A 467 43.60 24.51 -123.86
N ALA A 468 43.56 23.18 -123.65
CA ALA A 468 44.26 22.22 -124.50
C ALA A 468 43.67 22.19 -125.93
N ARG A 469 42.36 22.38 -126.05
CA ARG A 469 41.64 22.42 -127.34
C ARG A 469 41.96 23.67 -128.17
N ALA A 470 42.26 24.79 -127.52
CA ALA A 470 42.68 26.04 -128.15
C ALA A 470 44.16 26.04 -128.65
N GLY A 471 44.92 24.96 -128.40
CA GLY A 471 46.31 24.82 -128.87
C GLY A 471 47.25 25.87 -128.26
N ASP A 472 48.17 26.43 -129.06
CA ASP A 472 49.18 27.39 -128.57
C ASP A 472 48.59 28.69 -127.99
N ALA A 473 47.40 29.10 -128.44
CA ALA A 473 46.69 30.28 -127.92
C ALA A 473 46.16 30.08 -126.48
N GLY A 474 45.98 28.83 -126.04
CA GLY A 474 45.44 28.47 -124.73
C GLY A 474 46.47 28.25 -123.63
N ARG A 475 47.78 28.30 -123.93
CA ARG A 475 48.86 27.94 -122.98
C ARG A 475 48.81 28.69 -121.65
N GLY A 476 48.59 30.02 -121.68
CA GLY A 476 48.49 30.82 -120.46
C GLY A 476 47.27 30.45 -119.60
N PHE A 477 46.14 30.17 -120.25
CA PHE A 477 44.92 29.70 -119.59
C PHE A 477 45.10 28.29 -118.99
N ALA A 478 45.82 27.40 -119.67
CA ALA A 478 46.10 26.05 -119.18
C ALA A 478 46.91 26.06 -117.86
N VAL A 479 47.88 26.97 -117.74
CA VAL A 479 48.67 27.13 -116.50
C VAL A 479 47.79 27.61 -115.34
N VAL A 480 46.96 28.64 -115.57
CA VAL A 480 46.04 29.15 -114.55
C VAL A 480 45.02 28.07 -114.15
N ALA A 481 44.45 27.35 -115.12
CA ALA A 481 43.50 26.27 -114.85
C ALA A 481 44.14 25.13 -114.03
N SER A 482 45.39 24.77 -114.32
CA SER A 482 46.14 23.78 -113.54
C SER A 482 46.41 24.25 -112.10
N GLU A 483 46.74 25.54 -111.92
CA GLU A 483 46.98 26.12 -110.59
C GLU A 483 45.68 26.16 -109.76
N VAL A 484 44.57 26.59 -110.36
CA VAL A 484 43.25 26.56 -109.71
C VAL A 484 42.86 25.13 -109.35
N LYS A 485 43.12 24.16 -110.22
CA LYS A 485 42.88 22.73 -109.94
C LYS A 485 43.71 22.25 -108.73
N SER A 486 44.98 22.64 -108.67
CA SER A 486 45.87 22.31 -107.55
C SER A 486 45.37 22.91 -106.23
N LEU A 487 45.01 24.20 -106.22
CA LEU A 487 44.44 24.89 -105.04
C LEU A 487 43.12 24.26 -104.60
N ALA A 488 42.25 23.88 -105.53
CA ALA A 488 40.99 23.21 -105.22
C ALA A 488 41.25 21.85 -104.55
N SER A 489 42.18 21.05 -105.06
CA SER A 489 42.55 19.76 -104.45
C SER A 489 43.22 19.92 -103.07
N GLN A 490 44.06 20.94 -102.87
CA GLN A 490 44.58 21.28 -101.55
C GLN A 490 43.46 21.69 -100.58
N THR A 491 42.47 22.44 -101.07
CA THR A 491 41.31 22.85 -100.28
C THR A 491 40.47 21.64 -99.87
N GLU A 492 40.15 20.72 -100.79
CA GLU A 492 39.44 19.46 -100.49
C GLU A 492 40.18 18.64 -99.41
N LYS A 493 41.51 18.55 -99.50
CA LYS A 493 42.32 17.83 -98.51
C LYS A 493 42.27 18.52 -97.15
N ALA A 494 42.44 19.84 -97.10
CA ALA A 494 42.40 20.61 -95.87
C ALA A 494 41.02 20.55 -95.21
N THR A 495 39.93 20.64 -95.98
CA THR A 495 38.57 20.51 -95.43
C THR A 495 38.29 19.10 -94.91
N ALA A 496 38.84 18.06 -95.56
CA ALA A 496 38.73 16.69 -95.05
C ALA A 496 39.44 16.51 -93.70
N GLU A 497 40.63 17.10 -93.52
CA GLU A 497 41.36 17.09 -92.25
C GLU A 497 40.60 17.87 -91.16
N ILE A 498 40.04 19.04 -91.49
CA ILE A 498 39.21 19.83 -90.55
C ILE A 498 37.94 19.04 -90.17
N SER A 499 37.28 18.39 -91.14
CA SER A 499 36.08 17.59 -90.90
C SER A 499 36.35 16.46 -89.90
N GLN A 500 37.50 15.78 -90.00
CA GLN A 500 37.93 14.80 -88.99
C GLN A 500 38.10 15.42 -87.59
N GLN A 501 38.65 16.63 -87.48
CA GLN A 501 38.76 17.31 -86.20
C GLN A 501 37.39 17.70 -85.63
N ILE A 502 36.45 18.16 -86.46
CA ILE A 502 35.09 18.48 -86.01
C ILE A 502 34.37 17.24 -85.51
N LEU A 503 34.48 16.11 -86.20
CA LEU A 503 33.94 14.83 -85.74
C LEU A 503 34.53 14.40 -84.39
N ALA A 504 35.83 14.60 -84.19
CA ALA A 504 36.48 14.33 -82.90
C ALA A 504 35.97 15.25 -81.79
N ILE A 505 35.74 16.54 -82.07
CA ILE A 505 35.15 17.50 -81.12
C ILE A 505 33.72 17.07 -80.77
N GLN A 506 32.89 16.74 -81.77
CA GLN A 506 31.51 16.28 -81.56
C GLN A 506 31.46 15.03 -80.68
N SER A 507 32.28 14.03 -80.98
CA SER A 507 32.40 12.82 -80.17
C SER A 507 32.87 13.12 -78.73
N GLY A 508 33.84 14.02 -78.57
CA GLY A 508 34.31 14.47 -77.25
C GLY A 508 33.23 15.20 -76.44
N THR A 509 32.41 16.03 -77.09
CA THR A 509 31.27 16.70 -76.44
C THR A 509 30.19 15.71 -76.04
N GLU A 510 29.89 14.70 -76.87
CA GLU A 510 28.91 13.65 -76.55
C GLU A 510 29.37 12.80 -75.35
N ALA A 511 30.64 12.40 -75.34
CA ALA A 511 31.24 11.69 -74.21
C ALA A 511 31.19 12.53 -72.91
N SER A 512 31.45 13.84 -73.02
CA SER A 512 31.36 14.77 -71.88
C SER A 512 29.93 14.89 -71.35
N MET A 513 28.94 15.00 -72.25
CA MET A 513 27.52 15.03 -71.88
C MET A 513 27.10 13.76 -71.12
N ASN A 514 27.53 12.59 -71.57
CA ASN A 514 27.25 11.32 -70.89
C ASN A 514 27.89 11.27 -69.49
N ALA A 515 29.13 11.72 -69.34
CA ALA A 515 29.80 11.77 -68.04
C ALA A 515 29.12 12.76 -67.07
N ILE A 516 28.67 13.91 -67.58
CA ILE A 516 27.94 14.91 -66.80
C ILE A 516 26.57 14.37 -66.37
N ALA A 517 25.85 13.66 -67.25
CA ALA A 517 24.57 13.04 -66.92
C ALA A 517 24.71 12.02 -65.79
N LEU A 518 25.73 11.14 -65.86
CA LEU A 518 26.04 10.20 -64.78
C LEU A 518 26.36 10.92 -63.47
N THR A 519 27.15 12.00 -63.54
CA THR A 519 27.50 12.81 -62.36
C THR A 519 26.25 13.43 -61.72
N SER A 520 25.31 13.92 -62.54
CA SER A 520 24.04 14.46 -62.06
C SER A 520 23.21 13.43 -61.30
N THR A 521 23.13 12.19 -61.80
CA THR A 521 22.44 11.08 -61.11
C THR A 521 23.08 10.79 -59.75
N ILE A 522 24.42 10.72 -59.68
CA ILE A 522 25.15 10.48 -58.43
C ILE A 522 24.87 11.60 -57.41
N ILE A 523 24.80 12.87 -57.84
CA ILE A 523 24.51 14.00 -56.97
C ILE A 523 23.08 13.93 -56.41
N GLU A 524 22.11 13.51 -57.22
CA GLU A 524 20.72 13.34 -56.80
C GLU A 524 20.57 12.21 -55.76
N GLU A 525 21.26 11.09 -55.98
CA GLU A 525 21.37 10.01 -55.00
C GLU A 525 22.01 10.50 -53.69
N LEU A 526 23.08 11.29 -53.77
CA LEU A 526 23.77 11.83 -52.60
C LEU A 526 22.89 12.79 -51.78
N SER A 527 22.08 13.61 -52.45
CA SER A 527 21.06 14.47 -51.81
C SER A 527 20.01 13.64 -51.08
N THR A 528 19.52 12.57 -51.73
CA THR A 528 18.52 11.65 -51.17
C THR A 528 19.05 10.91 -49.94
N ILE A 529 20.28 10.39 -50.01
CA ILE A 529 20.95 9.72 -48.89
C ILE A 529 21.13 10.70 -47.72
N SER A 530 21.57 11.93 -47.99
CA SER A 530 21.77 12.95 -46.95
C SER A 530 20.47 13.31 -46.23
N HIS A 531 19.36 13.40 -46.96
CA HIS A 531 18.02 13.56 -46.36
C HIS A 531 17.61 12.35 -45.52
N GLY A 532 17.88 11.13 -46.01
CA GLY A 532 17.65 9.89 -45.26
C GLY A 532 18.41 9.87 -43.93
N ILE A 533 19.69 10.26 -43.93
CA ILE A 533 20.50 10.39 -42.72
C ILE A 533 19.90 11.42 -41.77
N ALA A 534 19.50 12.60 -42.26
CA ALA A 534 18.90 13.63 -41.42
C ALA A 534 17.60 13.16 -40.74
N SER A 535 16.78 12.39 -41.45
CA SER A 535 15.57 11.79 -40.88
C SER A 535 15.91 10.74 -39.80
N ALA A 536 16.86 9.85 -40.08
CA ALA A 536 17.32 8.84 -39.12
C ALA A 536 17.94 9.47 -37.86
N VAL A 537 18.70 10.56 -38.02
CA VAL A 537 19.25 11.35 -36.91
C VAL A 537 18.15 11.93 -36.03
N LYS A 538 17.07 12.45 -36.62
CA LYS A 538 15.93 12.99 -35.85
C LYS A 538 15.27 11.90 -34.99
N GLU A 539 15.14 10.69 -35.53
CA GLU A 539 14.61 9.54 -34.79
C GLU A 539 15.58 9.09 -33.68
N GLN A 540 16.88 9.02 -33.97
CA GLN A 540 17.91 8.71 -32.96
C GLN A 540 17.98 9.76 -31.85
N SER A 541 17.81 11.05 -32.17
CA SER A 541 17.78 12.12 -31.17
C SER A 541 16.63 11.89 -30.19
N LYS A 542 15.44 11.58 -30.70
CA LYS A 542 14.27 11.28 -29.87
C LYS A 542 14.51 10.05 -28.99
N ALA A 543 15.07 8.97 -29.54
CA ALA A 543 15.41 7.78 -28.76
C ALA A 543 16.44 8.07 -27.66
N THR A 544 17.40 8.96 -27.93
CA THR A 544 18.41 9.37 -26.94
C THR A 544 17.77 10.20 -25.81
N ASP A 545 16.84 11.09 -26.14
CA ASP A 545 16.05 11.84 -25.16
C ASP A 545 15.22 10.91 -24.26
N GLU A 546 14.57 9.89 -24.85
CA GLU A 546 13.81 8.86 -24.12
C GLU A 546 14.71 8.04 -23.18
N ILE A 547 15.96 7.75 -23.58
CA ILE A 547 16.96 7.10 -22.70
C ILE A 547 17.31 8.02 -21.53
N ALA A 548 17.57 9.30 -21.78
CA ALA A 548 17.90 10.26 -20.72
C ALA A 548 16.75 10.42 -19.70
N GLU A 549 15.50 10.46 -20.18
CA GLU A 549 14.31 10.47 -19.32
C GLU A 549 14.20 9.17 -18.49
N SER A 550 14.42 8.02 -19.11
CA SER A 550 14.40 6.71 -18.44
C SER A 550 15.47 6.63 -17.34
N VAL A 551 16.68 7.11 -17.60
CA VAL A 551 17.77 7.14 -16.61
C VAL A 551 17.38 7.97 -15.38
N ASN A 552 16.76 9.13 -15.58
CA ASN A 552 16.27 9.96 -14.47
C ASN A 552 15.19 9.26 -13.65
N TYR A 553 14.25 8.57 -14.32
CA TYR A 553 13.24 7.77 -13.64
C TYR A 553 13.87 6.63 -12.82
N PHE A 554 14.81 5.88 -13.40
CA PHE A 554 15.50 4.81 -12.68
C PHE A 554 16.34 5.34 -11.51
N ALA A 555 16.95 6.51 -11.63
CA ALA A 555 17.70 7.13 -10.55
C ALA A 555 16.79 7.48 -9.35
N GLU A 556 15.60 8.04 -9.59
CA GLU A 556 14.65 8.30 -8.50
C GLU A 556 14.07 7.00 -7.91
N SER A 557 13.80 6.00 -8.75
CA SER A 557 13.37 4.68 -8.29
C SER A 557 14.43 4.03 -7.40
N ASN A 558 15.71 4.10 -7.79
CA ASN A 558 16.83 3.59 -7.01
C ASN A 558 16.98 4.32 -5.67
N LYS A 559 16.77 5.64 -5.62
CA LYS A 559 16.71 6.39 -4.35
C LYS A 559 15.58 5.90 -3.44
N ASN A 560 14.41 5.56 -4.00
CA ASN A 560 13.31 4.99 -3.23
C ASN A 560 13.64 3.60 -2.67
N VAL A 561 14.38 2.78 -3.41
CA VAL A 561 14.91 1.50 -2.91
C VAL A 561 15.84 1.74 -1.73
N THR A 562 16.81 2.65 -1.85
CA THR A 562 17.74 2.97 -0.75
C THR A 562 17.02 3.49 0.49
N ARG A 563 16.01 4.36 0.35
CA ARG A 563 15.16 4.82 1.46
C ARG A 563 14.39 3.66 2.10
N SER A 564 13.84 2.75 1.29
CA SER A 564 13.08 1.60 1.79
C SER A 564 13.96 0.64 2.57
N ILE A 565 15.20 0.41 2.11
CA ILE A 565 16.16 -0.44 2.82
C ILE A 565 16.61 0.22 4.13
N ALA A 566 16.79 1.54 4.18
CA ALA A 566 17.05 2.24 5.43
C ALA A 566 15.91 2.05 6.44
N SER A 567 14.66 2.21 6.01
CA SER A 567 13.48 1.96 6.85
C SER A 567 13.37 0.50 7.32
N ILE A 568 13.71 -0.46 6.45
CA ILE A 568 13.76 -1.88 6.83
C ILE A 568 14.84 -2.08 7.89
N SER A 569 16.03 -1.52 7.72
CA SER A 569 17.11 -1.61 8.70
C SER A 569 16.70 -1.07 10.07
N ASP A 570 15.99 0.06 10.11
CA ASP A 570 15.46 0.64 11.36
C ASP A 570 14.40 -0.26 12.00
N ALA A 571 13.46 -0.78 11.21
CA ALA A 571 12.43 -1.71 11.68
C ALA A 571 13.05 -3.02 12.21
N THR A 572 14.05 -3.56 11.52
CA THR A 572 14.81 -4.73 11.96
C THR A 572 15.47 -4.46 13.31
N GLY A 573 16.04 -3.27 13.54
CA GLY A 573 16.58 -2.86 14.84
C GLY A 573 15.53 -2.85 15.95
N GLY A 574 14.31 -2.38 15.66
CA GLY A 574 13.17 -2.45 16.59
C GLY A 574 12.79 -3.88 16.96
N VAL A 575 12.70 -4.78 15.98
CA VAL A 575 12.42 -6.20 16.20
C VAL A 575 13.52 -6.88 17.01
N ALA A 576 14.79 -6.52 16.78
CA ALA A 576 15.92 -7.03 17.57
C ALA A 576 15.77 -6.66 19.06
N ASN A 577 15.37 -5.42 19.35
CA ASN A 577 15.13 -4.96 20.72
C ASN A 577 13.97 -5.73 21.37
N SER A 578 12.84 -5.88 20.67
CA SER A 578 11.70 -6.66 21.18
C SER A 578 12.04 -8.14 21.41
N ALA A 579 12.86 -8.74 20.56
CA ALA A 579 13.36 -10.10 20.77
C ALA A 579 14.20 -10.20 22.06
N ASN A 580 15.09 -9.22 22.31
CA ASN A 580 15.89 -9.17 23.54
C ASN A 580 15.03 -8.95 24.81
N GLU A 581 14.04 -8.07 24.74
CA GLU A 581 13.08 -7.88 25.84
C GLU A 581 12.29 -9.16 26.12
N MET A 582 11.87 -9.86 25.07
CA MET A 582 11.16 -11.13 25.17
C MET A 582 12.02 -12.24 25.78
N LEU A 583 13.31 -12.32 25.40
CA LEU A 583 14.27 -13.23 26.02
C LEU A 583 14.41 -12.95 27.52
N THR A 584 14.55 -11.68 27.88
CA THR A 584 14.69 -11.25 29.27
C THR A 584 13.44 -11.59 30.09
N ALA A 585 12.25 -11.32 29.55
CA ALA A 585 10.98 -11.66 30.20
C ALA A 585 10.77 -13.17 30.34
N ALA A 586 11.15 -13.95 29.33
CA ALA A 586 11.09 -15.41 29.37
C ALA A 586 12.04 -15.99 30.44
N ASP A 587 13.25 -15.45 30.56
CA ASP A 587 14.20 -15.87 31.60
C ASP A 587 13.70 -15.52 33.01
N GLU A 588 13.08 -14.35 33.19
CA GLU A 588 12.51 -13.95 34.48
C GLU A 588 11.29 -14.81 34.86
N LEU A 589 10.41 -15.12 33.91
CA LEU A 589 9.29 -16.04 34.13
C LEU A 589 9.77 -17.44 34.50
N SER A 590 10.81 -17.93 33.82
CA SER A 590 11.43 -19.23 34.12
C SER A 590 11.95 -19.26 35.55
N ARG A 591 12.71 -18.24 35.97
CA ARG A 591 13.22 -18.11 37.35
C ARG A 591 12.10 -18.02 38.38
N THR A 592 11.06 -17.24 38.09
CA THR A 592 9.90 -17.07 38.98
C THR A 592 9.13 -18.37 39.15
N ALA A 593 8.95 -19.14 38.06
CA ALA A 593 8.33 -20.47 38.11
C ALA A 593 9.16 -21.44 38.95
N ASP A 594 10.49 -21.45 38.79
CA ASP A 594 11.39 -22.29 39.59
C ASP A 594 11.35 -21.93 41.09
N MET A 595 11.37 -20.63 41.42
CA MET A 595 11.22 -20.15 42.81
C MET A 595 9.87 -20.55 43.41
N LEU A 596 8.77 -20.36 42.68
CA LEU A 596 7.43 -20.72 43.15
C LEU A 596 7.30 -22.23 43.35
N SER A 597 7.90 -23.04 42.45
CA SER A 597 7.97 -24.49 42.61
C SER A 597 8.68 -24.89 43.91
N SER A 598 9.79 -24.23 44.24
CA SER A 598 10.55 -24.49 45.46
C SER A 598 9.76 -24.10 46.72
N GLU A 599 9.17 -22.91 46.74
CA GLU A 599 8.39 -22.41 47.88
C GLU A 599 7.17 -23.28 48.17
N VAL A 600 6.49 -23.73 47.11
CA VAL A 600 5.33 -24.65 47.22
C VAL A 600 5.77 -25.99 47.78
N ALA A 601 6.91 -26.54 47.34
CA ALA A 601 7.44 -27.79 47.86
C ALA A 601 7.80 -27.69 49.35
N GLU A 602 8.40 -26.58 49.79
CA GLU A 602 8.74 -26.32 51.19
C GLU A 602 7.48 -26.15 52.07
N PHE A 603 6.50 -25.38 51.59
CA PHE A 603 5.22 -25.21 52.27
C PHE A 603 4.49 -26.55 52.45
N LEU A 604 4.39 -27.36 51.40
CA LEU A 604 3.75 -28.68 51.46
C LEU A 604 4.48 -29.63 52.39
N SER A 605 5.82 -29.60 52.42
CA SER A 605 6.62 -30.38 53.37
C SER A 605 6.27 -30.00 54.82
N THR A 606 6.14 -28.70 55.09
CA THR A 606 5.80 -28.19 56.42
C THR A 606 4.37 -28.56 56.85
N VAL A 607 3.39 -28.44 55.94
CA VAL A 607 1.99 -28.80 56.20
C VAL A 607 1.81 -30.29 56.45
N ARG A 608 2.56 -31.14 55.75
CA ARG A 608 2.52 -32.61 55.93
C ARG A 608 3.27 -33.10 57.17
N ALA A 609 4.19 -32.30 57.71
CA ALA A 609 4.93 -32.61 58.94
C ALA A 609 4.18 -32.20 60.23
N GLY A 610 3.24 -31.24 60.12
CA GLY A 610 2.36 -30.78 61.20
C GLY A 610 1.22 -31.73 61.50
#